data_AF-A0A2W6VP19-F1
#
_entry.id   AF-A0A2W6VP19-F1
#
_cell.length_a   1.000
_cell.length_b   1.000
_cell.length_c   1.000
_cell.angle_alpha   90.00
_cell.angle_beta   90.00
_cell.angle_gamma   90.00
#
_symmetry.space_group_name_H-M   'P 1'
#
loop_
_entity.id
_entity.type
_entity.pdbx_description
1 polymer ?
#
loop_
_entity_poly.entity_id
_entity_poly.type
_entity_poly.pdbx_seq_one_letter_code
_entity_poly.pdbx_strand_id
1 'polypeptide(L)'
;MRISRLVERLTAILLLLPVHAGLAVFSATPVSASDVPVASRPPVNPTASRDAVFSRERTWQWVETSERGHRYDIFLSLPKAPAPEGGYPVIFVLDGDTAFSTVADAARTQEILFGPVVVVGISHSAEVIGTPRQRDMSLVADITDPAVTRQSRTRNSDAEDFIAFLTGQLEASIASRVAIDPHRKALFGHSLGGLLALHMLLTRPGAYDVLAAGSPSLWAGGQLIWQELEMFGERSASGGTRPPAVFIAIGSLEDALQPEEARAAATLKLRLTEQMIHDFAMVGNARLFATRLSGGGRVDVTFREIPDATHTSVIPAYLGSAMRIAMTRWFGSMLSAIHLCRRPESEGCRQSCHGPGESGPLAGAGSLHCGNNSTWVSAVRP
;
A
#
# COMPACT_ATOMS: atom_id res chain seq x y z
N MET A 1 37.78 5.90 6.34
CA MET A 1 37.53 4.53 6.85
C MET A 1 37.21 4.48 8.37
N ARG A 2 36.38 5.40 8.90
CA ARG A 2 35.94 5.40 10.32
C ARG A 2 34.48 5.82 10.55
N ILE A 3 33.65 5.93 9.50
CA ILE A 3 32.25 6.38 9.59
C ILE A 3 31.25 5.21 9.50
N SER A 4 31.64 4.01 9.03
CA SER A 4 30.68 2.92 8.79
C SER A 4 30.22 2.16 10.06
N ARG A 5 30.83 2.41 11.23
CA ARG A 5 30.46 1.69 12.48
C ARG A 5 29.36 2.38 13.30
N LEU A 6 28.93 3.60 12.94
CA LEU A 6 27.95 4.35 13.73
C LEU A 6 26.50 4.16 13.25
N VAL A 7 26.31 3.69 12.01
CA VAL A 7 24.99 3.46 11.42
C VAL A 7 24.38 2.12 11.85
N GLU A 8 25.20 1.15 12.25
CA GLU A 8 24.75 -0.19 12.67
C GLU A 8 23.99 -0.25 14.01
N ARG A 9 23.95 0.83 14.81
CA ARG A 9 23.35 0.82 16.16
C ARG A 9 21.95 1.43 16.29
N LEU A 10 21.40 2.02 15.22
CA LEU A 10 20.17 2.82 15.31
C LEU A 10 18.86 2.05 15.13
N THR A 11 18.89 0.78 14.69
CA THR A 11 17.66 0.00 14.46
C THR A 11 17.05 -0.63 15.73
N ALA A 12 17.63 -0.41 16.92
CA ALA A 12 17.20 -1.11 18.15
C ALA A 12 16.69 -0.21 19.30
N ILE A 13 16.66 1.13 19.17
CA ILE A 13 16.33 2.03 20.30
C ILE A 13 15.14 2.97 19.98
N LEU A 14 14.09 2.44 19.34
CA LEU A 14 12.82 3.18 19.21
C LEU A 14 11.59 2.43 19.72
N LEU A 15 11.78 1.36 20.50
CA LEU A 15 10.69 0.63 21.18
C LEU A 15 10.74 0.72 22.72
N LEU A 16 11.58 1.56 23.32
CA LEU A 16 11.74 1.62 24.79
C LEU A 16 11.84 3.05 25.35
N LEU A 17 10.90 3.92 25.01
CA LEU A 17 10.63 5.08 25.86
C LEU A 17 9.28 4.90 26.55
N PRO A 18 9.24 4.72 27.88
CA PRO A 18 7.99 4.65 28.59
C PRO A 18 7.35 6.03 28.62
N VAL A 19 6.07 6.09 28.23
CA VAL A 19 5.19 7.23 28.53
C VAL A 19 5.11 7.34 30.05
N HIS A 20 5.64 8.42 30.62
CA HIS A 20 5.30 8.81 31.98
C HIS A 20 4.64 10.18 31.98
N ALA A 21 3.36 10.15 32.30
CA ALA A 21 2.56 11.24 32.80
C ALA A 21 3.26 11.90 34.01
N GLY A 22 3.04 13.21 34.18
CA GLY A 22 3.77 14.01 35.15
C GLY A 22 3.50 13.67 36.61
N LEU A 23 4.30 14.26 37.51
CA LEU A 23 3.81 14.97 38.69
C LEU A 23 4.96 15.69 39.43
N ALA A 24 4.60 16.81 40.03
CA ALA A 24 5.00 17.34 41.34
C ALA A 24 6.48 17.33 41.78
N VAL A 25 6.91 18.53 42.17
CA VAL A 25 8.14 18.83 42.91
C VAL A 25 8.11 18.16 44.28
N PHE A 26 9.11 17.32 44.58
CA PHE A 26 9.51 16.99 45.94
C PHE A 26 11.03 17.03 46.03
N SER A 27 11.55 17.87 46.92
CA SER A 27 12.96 17.97 47.26
C SER A 27 13.37 16.79 48.15
N ALA A 28 14.30 15.96 47.68
CA ALA A 28 14.99 14.97 48.50
C ALA A 28 16.51 15.00 48.20
N THR A 29 17.30 14.96 49.28
CA THR A 29 18.76 15.08 49.32
C THR A 29 19.49 13.94 48.61
N PRO A 30 20.70 14.18 48.05
CA PRO A 30 21.41 13.16 47.29
C PRO A 30 22.02 12.10 48.21
N VAL A 31 21.69 10.83 47.97
CA VAL A 31 22.41 9.68 48.53
C VAL A 31 23.46 9.22 47.51
N SER A 32 24.69 9.07 47.99
CA SER A 32 25.87 8.65 47.23
C SER A 32 25.70 7.24 46.65
N ALA A 33 25.91 7.11 45.34
CA ALA A 33 25.86 5.85 44.63
C ALA A 33 27.18 5.08 44.82
N SER A 34 27.19 4.10 45.73
CA SER A 34 28.17 3.03 45.75
C SER A 34 27.48 1.78 46.29
N ASP A 35 27.65 0.67 45.60
CA ASP A 35 27.22 -0.69 45.96
C ASP A 35 25.78 -1.14 45.62
N VAL A 36 25.47 -1.18 44.32
CA VAL A 36 24.51 -2.17 43.78
C VAL A 36 25.29 -3.23 43.00
N PRO A 37 25.25 -4.52 43.39
CA PRO A 37 25.96 -5.57 42.67
C PRO A 37 25.29 -5.80 41.30
N VAL A 38 26.05 -5.57 40.23
CA VAL A 38 25.65 -5.87 38.86
C VAL A 38 25.64 -7.39 38.69
N ALA A 39 24.45 -8.00 38.67
CA ALA A 39 24.29 -9.39 38.25
C ALA A 39 24.77 -9.51 36.79
N SER A 40 25.78 -10.35 36.58
CA SER A 40 26.33 -10.64 35.25
C SER A 40 25.26 -11.32 34.39
N ARG A 41 24.85 -10.61 33.33
CA ARG A 41 23.94 -11.14 32.31
C ARG A 41 24.67 -12.26 31.54
N PRO A 42 24.04 -13.44 31.33
CA PRO A 42 24.71 -14.53 30.64
C PRO A 42 25.05 -14.13 29.20
N PRO A 43 26.14 -14.70 28.62
CA PRO A 43 26.59 -14.33 27.29
C PRO A 43 25.51 -14.69 26.25
N VAL A 44 25.12 -13.70 25.44
CA VAL A 44 24.23 -13.91 24.30
C VAL A 44 25.04 -14.61 23.21
N ASN A 45 24.63 -15.84 22.90
CA ASN A 45 25.24 -16.66 21.87
C ASN A 45 24.86 -16.10 20.48
N PRO A 46 25.79 -15.65 19.61
CA PRO A 46 25.43 -14.98 18.34
C PRO A 46 24.88 -15.90 17.24
N THR A 47 24.68 -17.19 17.53
CA THR A 47 24.30 -18.22 16.56
C THR A 47 22.91 -18.81 16.79
N ALA A 48 22.09 -18.19 17.65
CA ALA A 48 20.69 -18.60 17.81
C ALA A 48 19.82 -18.04 16.66
N SER A 49 19.58 -18.89 15.67
CA SER A 49 18.43 -18.94 14.75
C SER A 49 17.95 -17.62 14.11
N ARG A 50 18.19 -17.52 12.80
CA ARG A 50 17.52 -16.58 11.87
C ARG A 50 16.10 -17.02 11.51
N ASP A 51 15.46 -17.88 12.32
CA ASP A 51 14.11 -18.35 12.03
C ASP A 51 13.08 -17.37 12.61
N ALA A 52 12.23 -16.89 11.71
CA ALA A 52 11.26 -15.82 11.88
C ALA A 52 10.40 -15.93 13.15
N VAL A 53 10.24 -14.82 13.89
CA VAL A 53 9.11 -14.65 14.82
C VAL A 53 8.60 -13.21 14.78
N PHE A 54 7.67 -12.94 13.86
CA PHE A 54 6.56 -11.99 14.08
C PHE A 54 5.27 -12.79 13.89
N SER A 55 4.89 -13.57 14.92
CA SER A 55 3.67 -14.37 14.92
C SER A 55 2.46 -13.48 15.26
N ARG A 56 1.92 -12.77 14.26
CA ARG A 56 0.48 -12.57 14.17
C ARG A 56 -0.04 -13.72 13.33
N GLU A 57 -1.05 -14.45 13.82
CA GLU A 57 -1.65 -15.58 13.08
C GLU A 57 -1.85 -15.22 11.61
N ARG A 58 -1.33 -16.05 10.69
CA ARG A 58 -1.42 -15.87 9.23
C ARG A 58 -0.58 -14.72 8.65
N THR A 59 0.59 -14.46 9.24
CA THR A 59 1.63 -13.61 8.64
C THR A 59 2.91 -14.42 8.43
N TRP A 60 3.55 -14.24 7.28
CA TRP A 60 4.85 -14.82 6.94
C TRP A 60 5.81 -13.72 6.48
N GLN A 61 7.10 -13.95 6.69
CA GLN A 61 8.16 -13.11 6.16
C GLN A 61 9.26 -14.00 5.57
N TRP A 62 9.80 -13.60 4.43
CA TRP A 62 10.99 -14.21 3.85
C TRP A 62 11.77 -13.15 3.05
N VAL A 63 12.99 -13.50 2.66
CA VAL A 63 13.80 -12.68 1.75
C VAL A 63 13.70 -13.25 0.35
N GLU A 64 13.44 -12.39 -0.63
CA GLU A 64 13.60 -12.72 -2.06
C GLU A 64 14.77 -11.99 -2.66
N THR A 65 15.49 -12.70 -3.53
CA THR A 65 16.59 -12.14 -4.32
C THR A 65 16.12 -12.02 -5.76
N SER A 66 16.09 -10.80 -6.30
CA SER A 66 15.82 -10.56 -7.72
C SER A 66 16.86 -11.21 -8.63
N GLU A 67 16.53 -11.37 -9.91
CA GLU A 67 17.48 -11.81 -10.95
C GLU A 67 18.77 -10.97 -11.00
N ARG A 68 18.70 -9.69 -10.60
CA ARG A 68 19.86 -8.77 -10.51
C ARG A 68 20.63 -8.88 -9.20
N GLY A 69 20.24 -9.78 -8.29
CA GLY A 69 20.89 -10.00 -7.00
C GLY A 69 20.45 -9.05 -5.89
N HIS A 70 19.51 -8.14 -6.13
CA HIS A 70 18.95 -7.28 -5.08
C HIS A 70 18.03 -8.07 -4.16
N ARG A 71 18.10 -7.81 -2.85
CA ARG A 71 17.37 -8.55 -1.82
C ARG A 71 16.26 -7.70 -1.22
N TYR A 72 15.07 -8.29 -1.12
CA TYR A 72 13.87 -7.66 -0.61
C TYR A 72 13.26 -8.51 0.51
N ASP A 73 12.88 -7.86 1.61
CA ASP A 73 12.08 -8.47 2.67
C ASP A 73 10.61 -8.45 2.23
N ILE A 74 10.04 -9.64 2.06
CA ILE A 74 8.65 -9.85 1.66
C ILE A 74 7.83 -10.26 2.88
N PHE A 75 6.75 -9.53 3.12
CA PHE A 75 5.77 -9.80 4.17
C PHE A 75 4.47 -10.24 3.53
N LEU A 76 3.84 -11.30 4.02
CA LEU A 76 2.57 -11.81 3.50
C LEU A 76 1.56 -11.90 4.63
N SER A 77 0.35 -11.37 4.45
CA SER A 77 -0.80 -11.57 5.32
C SER A 77 -1.93 -12.24 4.56
N LEU A 78 -2.42 -13.36 5.08
CA LEU A 78 -3.56 -14.09 4.51
C LEU A 78 -4.86 -13.81 5.26
N PRO A 79 -6.01 -13.77 4.56
CA PRO A 79 -7.35 -13.71 5.16
C PRO A 79 -7.73 -15.04 5.84
N LYS A 80 -8.85 -15.07 6.58
CA LYS A 80 -9.36 -16.31 7.24
C LYS A 80 -10.28 -17.08 6.30
N ALA A 81 -11.14 -16.34 5.60
CA ALA A 81 -12.08 -16.90 4.64
C ALA A 81 -11.33 -17.52 3.45
N PRO A 82 -11.88 -18.60 2.85
CA PRO A 82 -11.27 -19.28 1.72
C PRO A 82 -11.19 -18.37 0.49
N ALA A 83 -10.34 -18.76 -0.46
CA ALA A 83 -10.19 -18.05 -1.72
C ALA A 83 -11.52 -18.04 -2.50
N PRO A 84 -11.93 -16.88 -3.05
CA PRO A 84 -12.95 -16.84 -4.08
C PRO A 84 -12.54 -17.71 -5.29
N GLU A 85 -13.50 -18.09 -6.13
CA GLU A 85 -13.25 -18.94 -7.32
C GLU A 85 -12.14 -18.38 -8.23
N GLY A 86 -12.09 -17.06 -8.42
CA GLY A 86 -11.05 -16.37 -9.20
C GLY A 86 -9.75 -16.07 -8.44
N GLY A 87 -9.60 -16.53 -7.19
CA GLY A 87 -8.50 -16.19 -6.30
C GLY A 87 -8.75 -14.95 -5.44
N TYR A 88 -7.83 -14.68 -4.52
CA TYR A 88 -7.87 -13.49 -3.66
C TYR A 88 -7.44 -12.24 -4.43
N PRO A 89 -8.13 -11.10 -4.25
CA PRO A 89 -7.53 -9.80 -4.50
C PRO A 89 -6.25 -9.61 -3.69
N VAL A 90 -5.28 -8.91 -4.26
CA VAL A 90 -3.97 -8.69 -3.63
C VAL A 90 -3.64 -7.21 -3.55
N ILE A 91 -3.18 -6.77 -2.38
CA ILE A 91 -2.61 -5.44 -2.19
C ILE A 91 -1.10 -5.57 -1.99
N PHE A 92 -0.33 -5.05 -2.94
CA PHE A 92 1.10 -4.87 -2.82
C PHE A 92 1.39 -3.52 -2.15
N VAL A 93 2.21 -3.53 -1.10
CA VAL A 93 2.54 -2.37 -0.28
C VAL A 93 4.04 -2.14 -0.34
N LEU A 94 4.45 -1.08 -1.03
CA LEU A 94 5.83 -0.61 -1.01
C LEU A 94 6.18 -0.06 0.38
N ASP A 95 7.45 -0.12 0.75
CA ASP A 95 7.91 0.23 2.11
C ASP A 95 7.19 -0.60 3.18
N GLY A 96 7.17 -1.92 2.94
CA GLY A 96 6.45 -2.90 3.75
C GLY A 96 6.87 -2.90 5.22
N ASP A 97 8.10 -2.54 5.55
CA ASP A 97 8.56 -2.39 6.93
C ASP A 97 7.81 -1.31 7.71
N THR A 98 7.25 -0.32 7.02
CA THR A 98 6.54 0.82 7.59
C THR A 98 5.02 0.66 7.46
N ALA A 99 4.53 0.25 6.29
CA ALA A 99 3.11 0.30 5.96
C ALA A 99 2.37 -1.05 6.02
N PHE A 100 3.08 -2.19 5.93
CA PHE A 100 2.45 -3.50 5.81
C PHE A 100 1.46 -3.79 6.94
N SER A 101 1.89 -3.61 8.20
CA SER A 101 1.09 -3.98 9.37
C SER A 101 -0.24 -3.22 9.42
N THR A 102 -0.22 -1.92 9.10
CA THR A 102 -1.42 -1.07 9.03
C THR A 102 -2.40 -1.58 7.98
N VAL A 103 -1.90 -1.91 6.78
CA VAL A 103 -2.73 -2.40 5.67
C VAL A 103 -3.27 -3.81 5.97
N ALA A 104 -2.44 -4.70 6.52
CA ALA A 104 -2.81 -6.05 6.90
C ALA A 104 -3.92 -6.06 7.98
N ASP A 105 -3.80 -5.20 8.98
CA ASP A 105 -4.82 -5.09 10.03
C ASP A 105 -6.11 -4.46 9.53
N ALA A 106 -6.03 -3.45 8.65
CA ALA A 106 -7.20 -2.88 8.00
C ALA A 106 -7.94 -3.96 7.17
N ALA A 107 -7.22 -4.74 6.37
CA ALA A 107 -7.79 -5.83 5.57
C ALA A 107 -8.49 -6.87 6.45
N ARG A 108 -7.85 -7.30 7.55
CA ARG A 108 -8.43 -8.26 8.50
C ARG A 108 -9.68 -7.72 9.19
N THR A 109 -9.67 -6.44 9.57
CA THR A 109 -10.81 -5.78 10.22
C THR A 109 -12.00 -5.67 9.28
N GLN A 110 -11.74 -5.46 7.98
CA GLN A 110 -12.75 -5.27 6.95
C GLN A 110 -13.21 -6.58 6.28
N GLU A 111 -12.55 -7.70 6.56
CA GLU A 111 -12.78 -9.00 5.90
C GLU A 111 -14.24 -9.44 5.94
N ILE A 112 -14.94 -9.27 7.07
CA ILE A 112 -16.34 -9.66 7.21
C ILE A 112 -17.26 -8.82 6.31
N LEU A 113 -16.94 -7.55 6.09
CA LEU A 113 -17.78 -6.62 5.34
C LEU A 113 -17.49 -6.64 3.85
N PHE A 114 -16.22 -6.76 3.46
CA PHE A 114 -15.80 -6.64 2.07
C PHE A 114 -15.29 -7.96 1.47
N GLY A 115 -14.96 -8.97 2.28
CA GLY A 115 -14.43 -10.24 1.81
C GLY A 115 -12.91 -10.35 1.96
N PRO A 116 -12.34 -11.52 1.62
CA PRO A 116 -10.94 -11.83 1.88
C PRO A 116 -9.98 -11.13 0.91
N VAL A 117 -8.89 -10.57 1.44
CA VAL A 117 -7.82 -9.91 0.68
C VAL A 117 -6.46 -10.34 1.21
N VAL A 118 -5.53 -10.60 0.29
CA VAL A 118 -4.12 -10.87 0.60
C VAL A 118 -3.35 -9.55 0.60
N VAL A 119 -2.48 -9.35 1.57
CA VAL A 119 -1.58 -8.18 1.63
C VAL A 119 -0.14 -8.66 1.52
N VAL A 120 0.62 -8.06 0.61
CA VAL A 120 2.04 -8.33 0.37
C VAL A 120 2.83 -7.04 0.61
N GLY A 121 3.67 -7.01 1.63
CA GLY A 121 4.60 -5.91 1.90
C GLY A 121 5.96 -6.17 1.27
N ILE A 122 6.57 -5.14 0.68
CA ILE A 122 7.90 -5.20 0.06
C ILE A 122 8.79 -4.15 0.72
N SER A 123 9.84 -4.57 1.41
CA SER A 123 10.89 -3.67 1.91
C SER A 123 12.26 -4.05 1.34
N HIS A 124 13.20 -3.12 1.37
CA HIS A 124 14.56 -3.35 0.96
C HIS A 124 15.35 -3.90 2.14
N SER A 125 16.00 -5.05 1.96
CA SER A 125 16.88 -5.57 3.02
C SER A 125 18.05 -4.61 3.25
N ALA A 126 18.38 -4.37 4.52
CA ALA A 126 19.37 -3.37 4.92
C ALA A 126 20.81 -3.78 4.52
N GLU A 127 21.22 -3.51 3.29
CA GLU A 127 22.62 -3.62 2.84
C GLU A 127 23.09 -2.34 2.10
N VAL A 128 23.80 -1.49 2.86
CA VAL A 128 24.82 -0.50 2.44
C VAL A 128 24.35 0.80 1.73
N ILE A 129 25.22 1.82 1.82
CA ILE A 129 25.05 3.28 1.67
C ILE A 129 24.61 3.72 0.26
N GLY A 130 23.60 4.62 0.25
CA GLY A 130 22.76 4.96 -0.90
C GLY A 130 21.51 4.09 -0.81
N THR A 131 20.37 4.65 -0.36
CA THR A 131 19.26 3.77 0.08
C THR A 131 18.79 2.92 -1.11
N PRO A 132 18.78 1.57 -1.03
CA PRO A 132 18.26 0.71 -2.10
C PRO A 132 16.86 1.15 -2.55
N ARG A 133 16.07 1.65 -1.61
CA ARG A 133 14.81 2.36 -1.85
C ARG A 133 14.93 3.52 -2.85
N GLN A 134 15.89 4.43 -2.68
CA GLN A 134 16.10 5.55 -3.62
C GLN A 134 16.58 5.06 -4.98
N ARG A 135 17.41 4.00 -5.02
CA ARG A 135 17.84 3.36 -6.27
C ARG A 135 16.62 2.82 -7.04
N ASP A 136 15.75 2.08 -6.37
CA ASP A 136 14.64 1.33 -6.99
C ASP A 136 13.39 2.18 -7.24
N MET A 137 13.26 3.35 -6.60
CA MET A 137 12.03 4.17 -6.65
C MET A 137 12.23 5.61 -7.12
N SER A 138 13.45 6.02 -7.50
CA SER A 138 13.70 7.33 -8.14
C SER A 138 13.93 7.16 -9.63
N LEU A 139 13.35 8.04 -10.45
CA LEU A 139 13.49 7.92 -11.91
C LEU A 139 14.68 8.71 -12.47
N VAL A 140 15.15 9.71 -11.72
CA VAL A 140 16.35 10.50 -12.07
C VAL A 140 17.48 10.29 -11.07
N ALA A 141 18.71 10.38 -11.54
CA ALA A 141 19.87 10.48 -10.67
C ALA A 141 19.78 11.76 -9.80
N ASP A 142 20.37 11.69 -8.61
CA ASP A 142 20.21 12.66 -7.52
C ASP A 142 20.29 14.11 -8.00
N ILE A 143 19.15 14.79 -8.03
CA ILE A 143 19.04 16.20 -8.44
C ILE A 143 19.65 17.17 -7.42
N THR A 144 20.02 16.68 -6.23
CA THR A 144 20.68 17.48 -5.19
C THR A 144 22.21 17.40 -5.25
N ASP A 145 22.77 16.51 -6.08
CA ASP A 145 24.22 16.39 -6.28
C ASP A 145 24.66 17.16 -7.54
N PRO A 146 25.33 18.32 -7.41
CA PRO A 146 25.83 19.08 -8.55
C PRO A 146 26.92 18.34 -9.36
N ALA A 147 27.46 17.21 -8.86
CA ALA A 147 28.41 16.38 -9.58
C ALA A 147 27.76 15.41 -10.61
N VAL A 148 26.42 15.27 -10.61
CA VAL A 148 25.72 14.38 -11.54
C VAL A 148 25.67 15.01 -12.94
N THR A 149 26.54 14.54 -13.84
CA THR A 149 26.60 14.99 -15.24
C THR A 149 25.36 14.58 -16.04
N ARG A 150 25.09 15.28 -17.17
CA ARG A 150 23.92 15.02 -18.03
C ARG A 150 23.85 13.59 -18.59
N GLN A 151 24.99 12.91 -18.70
CA GLN A 151 25.12 11.50 -19.11
C GLN A 151 24.95 10.50 -17.96
N SER A 152 25.11 10.92 -16.69
CA SER A 152 24.95 10.09 -15.49
C SER A 152 23.48 9.93 -15.05
N ARG A 153 22.51 10.35 -15.88
CA ARG A 153 21.12 10.58 -15.46
C ARG A 153 20.20 9.36 -15.49
N THR A 154 20.70 8.17 -15.80
CA THR A 154 19.85 6.97 -15.96
C THR A 154 19.76 6.16 -14.67
N ARG A 155 18.89 6.56 -13.73
CA ARG A 155 18.36 5.64 -12.69
C ARG A 155 17.14 4.86 -13.14
N ASN A 156 16.55 5.23 -14.29
CA ASN A 156 15.42 4.51 -14.84
C ASN A 156 15.70 3.01 -15.01
N SER A 157 16.94 2.60 -15.29
CA SER A 157 17.28 1.17 -15.38
C SER A 157 17.07 0.41 -14.07
N ASP A 158 17.40 1.02 -12.93
CA ASP A 158 17.27 0.34 -11.64
C ASP A 158 15.80 0.28 -11.19
N ALA A 159 15.05 1.38 -11.41
CA ALA A 159 13.62 1.39 -11.17
C ALA A 159 12.90 0.37 -12.06
N GLU A 160 13.31 0.25 -13.33
CA GLU A 160 12.78 -0.76 -14.27
C GLU A 160 13.14 -2.19 -13.85
N ASP A 161 14.35 -2.44 -13.32
CA ASP A 161 14.74 -3.73 -12.75
C ASP A 161 13.86 -4.07 -11.52
N PHE A 162 13.56 -3.10 -10.66
CA PHE A 162 12.65 -3.31 -9.54
C PHE A 162 11.20 -3.55 -10.00
N ILE A 163 10.73 -2.83 -11.02
CA ILE A 163 9.41 -3.07 -11.60
C ILE A 163 9.30 -4.46 -12.22
N ALA A 164 10.35 -4.93 -12.91
CA ALA A 164 10.42 -6.29 -13.45
C ALA A 164 10.36 -7.34 -12.33
N PHE A 165 11.06 -7.09 -11.22
CA PHE A 165 10.94 -7.92 -10.02
C PHE A 165 9.51 -7.94 -9.47
N LEU A 166 8.88 -6.77 -9.29
CA LEU A 166 7.52 -6.67 -8.74
C LEU A 166 6.49 -7.37 -9.63
N THR A 167 6.50 -7.10 -10.94
CA THR A 167 5.45 -7.53 -11.87
C THR A 167 5.66 -8.91 -12.47
N GLY A 168 6.89 -9.43 -12.43
CA GLY A 168 7.23 -10.77 -12.90
C GLY A 168 7.53 -11.73 -11.75
N GLN A 169 8.72 -11.59 -11.18
CA GLN A 169 9.27 -12.56 -10.23
C GLN A 169 8.43 -12.67 -8.95
N LEU A 170 8.14 -11.55 -8.30
CA LEU A 170 7.42 -11.53 -7.03
C LEU A 170 5.98 -12.02 -7.20
N GLU A 171 5.27 -11.53 -8.23
CA GLU A 171 3.90 -11.99 -8.53
C GLU A 171 3.85 -13.51 -8.75
N ALA A 172 4.77 -14.07 -9.54
CA ALA A 172 4.85 -15.52 -9.74
C ALA A 172 5.16 -16.27 -8.42
N SER A 173 6.06 -15.72 -7.61
CA SER A 173 6.39 -16.29 -6.30
C SER A 173 5.18 -16.31 -5.36
N ILE A 174 4.39 -15.23 -5.30
CA ILE A 174 3.15 -15.18 -4.50
C ILE A 174 2.11 -16.16 -5.06
N ALA A 175 1.90 -16.17 -6.38
CA ALA A 175 0.93 -17.07 -7.03
C ALA A 175 1.23 -18.55 -6.81
N SER A 176 2.51 -18.93 -6.66
CA SER A 176 2.89 -20.31 -6.33
C SER A 176 2.52 -20.74 -4.90
N ARG A 177 2.27 -19.78 -4.00
CA ARG A 177 1.95 -20.01 -2.58
C ARG A 177 0.47 -19.82 -2.26
N VAL A 178 -0.20 -18.95 -3.02
CA VAL A 178 -1.55 -18.48 -2.72
C VAL A 178 -2.31 -18.27 -4.03
N ALA A 179 -3.57 -18.70 -4.09
CA ALA A 179 -4.45 -18.42 -5.23
C ALA A 179 -4.77 -16.92 -5.29
N ILE A 180 -4.12 -16.19 -6.20
CA ILE A 180 -4.33 -14.75 -6.41
C ILE A 180 -5.12 -14.49 -7.68
N ASP A 181 -5.96 -13.45 -7.65
CA ASP A 181 -6.69 -12.98 -8.81
C ASP A 181 -5.83 -12.01 -9.63
N PRO A 182 -5.45 -12.33 -10.88
CA PRO A 182 -4.58 -11.49 -11.69
C PRO A 182 -5.22 -10.17 -12.13
N HIS A 183 -6.55 -10.04 -11.99
CA HIS A 183 -7.30 -8.85 -12.39
C HIS A 183 -7.69 -7.94 -11.21
N ARG A 184 -7.42 -8.36 -9.97
CA ARG A 184 -7.69 -7.59 -8.74
C ARG A 184 -6.40 -7.41 -7.94
N LYS A 185 -5.55 -6.51 -8.41
CA LYS A 185 -4.24 -6.17 -7.85
C LYS A 185 -4.15 -4.67 -7.58
N ALA A 186 -3.81 -4.31 -6.34
CA ALA A 186 -3.53 -2.94 -5.94
C ALA A 186 -2.04 -2.73 -5.65
N LEU A 187 -1.52 -1.54 -5.97
CA LEU A 187 -0.20 -1.09 -5.54
C LEU A 187 -0.31 0.18 -4.69
N PHE A 188 0.14 0.11 -3.44
CA PHE A 188 0.17 1.23 -2.51
C PHE A 188 1.62 1.68 -2.29
N GLY A 189 1.89 2.98 -2.47
CA GLY A 189 3.20 3.56 -2.23
C GLY A 189 3.11 4.96 -1.64
N HIS A 190 4.10 5.33 -0.83
CA HIS A 190 4.23 6.67 -0.23
C HIS A 190 5.55 7.32 -0.63
N SER A 191 5.59 8.65 -0.80
CA SER A 191 6.80 9.38 -1.16
C SER A 191 7.39 8.86 -2.49
N LEU A 192 8.62 8.34 -2.51
CA LEU A 192 9.20 7.66 -3.68
C LEU A 192 8.38 6.45 -4.15
N GLY A 193 7.78 5.68 -3.23
CA GLY A 193 6.87 4.60 -3.63
C GLY A 193 5.61 5.12 -4.33
N GLY A 194 5.13 6.31 -3.95
CA GLY A 194 4.04 6.99 -4.65
C GLY A 194 4.44 7.45 -6.06
N LEU A 195 5.67 7.95 -6.22
CA LEU A 195 6.25 8.24 -7.54
C LEU A 195 6.33 6.97 -8.40
N LEU A 196 6.86 5.87 -7.87
CA LEU A 196 6.96 4.60 -8.58
C LEU A 196 5.57 4.08 -9.00
N ALA A 197 4.58 4.16 -8.12
CA ALA A 197 3.21 3.77 -8.45
C ALA A 197 2.66 4.58 -9.63
N LEU A 198 2.84 5.91 -9.63
CA LEU A 198 2.42 6.75 -10.76
C LEU A 198 3.19 6.44 -12.04
N HIS A 199 4.50 6.23 -11.95
CA HIS A 199 5.31 5.81 -13.09
C HIS A 199 4.82 4.47 -13.69
N MET A 200 4.52 3.49 -12.85
CA MET A 200 3.96 2.20 -13.28
C MET A 200 2.59 2.36 -13.93
N LEU A 201 1.72 3.24 -13.45
CA LEU A 201 0.46 3.54 -14.13
C LEU A 201 0.70 4.02 -15.57
N LEU A 202 1.62 4.95 -15.75
CA LEU A 202 1.86 5.61 -17.04
C LEU A 202 2.57 4.68 -18.03
N THR A 203 3.48 3.84 -17.55
CA THR A 203 4.26 2.92 -18.38
C THR A 203 3.58 1.56 -18.57
N ARG A 204 2.80 1.10 -17.59
CA ARG A 204 2.18 -0.25 -17.52
C ARG A 204 0.74 -0.19 -16.98
N PRO A 205 -0.19 0.51 -17.65
CA PRO A 205 -1.54 0.79 -17.12
C PRO A 205 -2.42 -0.45 -16.83
N GLY A 206 -2.02 -1.64 -17.32
CA GLY A 206 -2.70 -2.90 -17.03
C GLY A 206 -2.10 -3.72 -15.89
N ALA A 207 -1.01 -3.27 -15.25
CA ALA A 207 -0.33 -4.03 -14.21
C ALA A 207 -1.13 -4.10 -12.90
N TYR A 208 -1.84 -3.03 -12.55
CA TYR A 208 -2.66 -2.92 -11.34
C TYR A 208 -4.00 -2.27 -11.67
N ASP A 209 -5.07 -2.75 -11.06
CA ASP A 209 -6.39 -2.15 -11.24
C ASP A 209 -6.67 -1.03 -10.22
N VAL A 210 -5.89 -0.97 -9.14
CA VAL A 210 -5.86 0.13 -8.17
C VAL A 210 -4.43 0.59 -7.93
N LEU A 211 -4.17 1.89 -8.03
CA LEU A 211 -2.92 2.49 -7.59
C LEU A 211 -3.20 3.56 -6.56
N ALA A 212 -2.49 3.53 -5.44
CA ALA A 212 -2.57 4.54 -4.41
C ALA A 212 -1.19 5.18 -4.21
N ALA A 213 -1.12 6.48 -4.42
CA ALA A 213 0.09 7.28 -4.30
C ALA A 213 -0.12 8.32 -3.19
N GLY A 214 0.43 8.02 -2.02
CA GLY A 214 0.48 8.95 -0.89
C GLY A 214 1.69 9.86 -1.03
N SER A 215 1.48 11.16 -1.05
CA SER A 215 2.52 12.19 -1.11
C SER A 215 3.60 11.90 -2.15
N PRO A 216 3.24 11.69 -3.44
CA PRO A 216 4.19 11.25 -4.45
C PRO A 216 5.30 12.26 -4.65
N SER A 217 6.55 11.81 -4.53
CA SER A 217 7.76 12.64 -4.68
C SER A 217 8.06 12.96 -6.15
N LEU A 218 7.18 13.71 -6.81
CA LEU A 218 7.27 14.03 -8.25
C LEU A 218 8.57 14.74 -8.62
N TRP A 219 9.18 15.48 -7.70
CA TRP A 219 10.50 16.08 -7.86
C TRP A 219 11.58 15.03 -8.20
N ALA A 220 11.52 13.83 -7.59
CA ALA A 220 12.44 12.71 -7.86
C ALA A 220 12.14 11.97 -9.17
N GLY A 221 11.05 12.34 -9.86
CA GLY A 221 10.76 11.94 -11.24
C GLY A 221 11.32 12.93 -12.27
N GLY A 222 11.68 14.14 -11.86
CA GLY A 222 12.12 15.21 -12.74
C GLY A 222 11.14 15.46 -13.89
N GLN A 223 11.66 15.76 -15.08
CA GLN A 223 10.82 15.96 -16.27
C GLN A 223 10.24 14.65 -16.84
N LEU A 224 10.82 13.49 -16.50
CA LEU A 224 10.41 12.20 -17.07
C LEU A 224 8.96 11.86 -16.70
N ILE A 225 8.59 12.00 -15.42
CA ILE A 225 7.24 11.66 -14.97
C ILE A 225 6.15 12.54 -15.64
N TRP A 226 6.49 13.79 -15.98
CA TRP A 226 5.58 14.70 -16.69
C TRP A 226 5.47 14.35 -18.17
N GLN A 227 6.59 13.99 -18.81
CA GLN A 227 6.59 13.50 -20.20
C GLN A 227 5.79 12.19 -20.33
N GLU A 228 5.94 11.28 -19.38
CA GLU A 228 5.16 10.05 -19.31
C GLU A 228 3.67 10.33 -19.17
N LEU A 229 3.29 11.33 -18.37
CA LEU A 229 1.90 11.75 -18.22
C LEU A 229 1.31 12.29 -19.54
N GLU A 230 2.08 13.13 -20.25
CA GLU A 230 1.69 13.67 -21.55
C GLU A 230 1.51 12.55 -22.58
N MET A 231 2.51 11.67 -22.73
CA MET A 231 2.43 10.50 -23.62
C MET A 231 1.28 9.55 -23.27
N PHE A 232 0.99 9.37 -21.99
CA PHE A 232 -0.13 8.55 -21.54
C PHE A 232 -1.48 9.13 -21.99
N GLY A 233 -1.62 10.47 -21.99
CA GLY A 233 -2.79 11.17 -22.49
C GLY A 233 -3.04 10.93 -23.99
N GLU A 234 -1.97 10.87 -24.79
CA GLU A 234 -2.03 10.75 -26.25
C GLU A 234 -2.34 9.33 -26.78
N ARG A 235 -2.02 8.27 -26.03
CA ARG A 235 -2.19 6.86 -26.47
C ARG A 235 -3.64 6.49 -26.75
N SER A 236 -4.11 6.16 -27.94
CA SER A 236 -5.51 5.70 -28.18
C SER A 236 -6.08 4.74 -27.10
N ALA A 237 -7.32 4.97 -26.65
CA ALA A 237 -7.94 4.12 -25.63
C ALA A 237 -8.10 2.69 -26.15
N SER A 238 -7.46 1.72 -25.49
CA SER A 238 -7.72 0.31 -25.76
C SER A 238 -9.13 -0.01 -25.27
N GLY A 239 -10.05 -0.27 -26.19
CA GLY A 239 -11.41 -0.65 -25.84
C GLY A 239 -11.45 -1.95 -25.02
N GLY A 240 -12.35 -2.03 -24.04
CA GLY A 240 -12.79 -3.30 -23.44
C GLY A 240 -12.49 -3.53 -21.96
N THR A 241 -11.71 -2.69 -21.28
CA THR A 241 -11.42 -2.85 -19.83
C THR A 241 -11.85 -1.64 -19.00
N ARG A 242 -12.26 -1.89 -17.75
CA ARG A 242 -12.59 -0.83 -16.78
C ARG A 242 -11.31 -0.01 -16.47
N PRO A 243 -11.33 1.32 -16.58
CA PRO A 243 -10.20 2.18 -16.21
C PRO A 243 -9.63 1.86 -14.82
N PRO A 244 -8.31 1.83 -14.60
CA PRO A 244 -7.73 1.63 -13.28
C PRO A 244 -8.12 2.80 -12.35
N ALA A 245 -8.31 2.50 -11.07
CA ALA A 245 -8.58 3.51 -10.06
C ALA A 245 -7.26 4.05 -9.52
N VAL A 246 -7.13 5.37 -9.46
CA VAL A 246 -5.91 6.05 -9.01
C VAL A 246 -6.27 6.96 -7.86
N PHE A 247 -5.69 6.71 -6.69
CA PHE A 247 -5.84 7.57 -5.52
C PHE A 247 -4.54 8.34 -5.29
N ILE A 248 -4.63 9.67 -5.29
CA ILE A 248 -3.51 10.54 -4.93
C ILE A 248 -3.90 11.28 -3.66
N ALA A 249 -3.13 11.09 -2.61
CA ALA A 249 -3.27 11.83 -1.36
C ALA A 249 -2.05 12.72 -1.11
N ILE A 250 -2.24 13.85 -0.45
CA ILE A 250 -1.14 14.74 -0.03
C ILE A 250 -1.54 15.43 1.28
N GLY A 251 -0.60 15.63 2.20
CA GLY A 251 -0.81 16.45 3.39
C GLY A 251 -0.78 17.94 3.06
N SER A 252 -1.68 18.73 3.64
CA SER A 252 -1.77 20.17 3.36
C SER A 252 -0.55 20.97 3.84
N LEU A 253 0.26 20.41 4.75
CA LEU A 253 1.43 21.07 5.34
C LEU A 253 2.76 20.65 4.69
N GLU A 254 2.73 19.96 3.54
CA GLU A 254 3.94 19.40 2.92
C GLU A 254 4.85 20.40 2.18
N ASP A 255 4.36 21.61 1.88
CA ASP A 255 5.14 22.67 1.23
C ASP A 255 5.89 23.56 2.23
N ALA A 256 5.82 23.25 3.53
CA ALA A 256 6.52 23.99 4.58
C ALA A 256 7.07 23.03 5.64
N LEU A 257 8.30 23.30 6.09
CA LEU A 257 8.91 22.53 7.17
C LEU A 257 8.22 22.87 8.49
N GLN A 258 7.51 21.91 9.08
CA GLN A 258 6.88 22.14 10.38
C GLN A 258 7.92 22.15 11.51
N PRO A 259 7.67 22.85 12.64
CA PRO A 259 8.65 22.99 13.72
C PRO A 259 9.13 21.65 14.30
N GLU A 260 8.24 20.67 14.45
CA GLU A 260 8.56 19.32 14.90
C GLU A 260 9.43 18.56 13.89
N GLU A 261 9.16 18.73 12.59
CA GLU A 261 9.94 18.11 11.51
C GLU A 261 11.32 18.75 11.40
N ALA A 262 11.43 20.07 11.59
CA ALA A 262 12.72 20.75 11.67
C ALA A 262 13.57 20.21 12.83
N ARG A 263 12.96 20.01 14.01
CA ARG A 263 13.64 19.44 15.18
C ARG A 263 14.05 17.98 14.94
N ALA A 264 13.20 17.18 14.33
CA ALA A 264 13.50 15.79 13.99
C ALA A 264 14.63 15.73 12.94
N ALA A 265 14.55 16.52 11.87
CA ALA A 265 15.57 16.60 10.83
C ALA A 265 16.93 17.04 11.40
N ALA A 266 16.95 18.03 12.29
CA ALA A 266 18.16 18.47 12.98
C ALA A 266 18.76 17.36 13.87
N THR A 267 17.92 16.63 14.61
CA THR A 267 18.33 15.49 15.44
C THR A 267 18.94 14.37 14.60
N LEU A 268 18.35 14.11 13.43
CA LEU A 268 18.80 13.10 12.47
C LEU A 268 19.91 13.61 11.53
N LYS A 269 20.36 14.86 11.69
CA LYS A 269 21.33 15.53 10.82
C LYS A 269 20.97 15.47 9.33
N LEU A 270 19.68 15.44 9.03
CA LEU A 270 19.18 15.52 7.67
C LEU A 270 19.38 16.94 7.16
N ARG A 271 19.98 17.06 5.97
CA ARG A 271 20.14 18.35 5.29
C ARG A 271 18.87 18.67 4.52
N LEU A 272 17.80 18.99 5.25
CA LEU A 272 16.58 19.56 4.69
C LEU A 272 16.58 21.05 4.99
N THR A 273 16.53 21.88 3.96
CA THR A 273 16.35 23.32 4.09
C THR A 273 14.91 23.68 3.77
N GLU A 274 14.42 24.80 4.32
CA GLU A 274 13.11 25.35 3.94
C GLU A 274 13.02 25.57 2.42
N GLN A 275 14.10 26.04 1.80
CA GLN A 275 14.20 26.20 0.35
C GLN A 275 14.03 24.88 -0.40
N MET A 276 14.69 23.80 0.04
CA MET A 276 14.54 22.49 -0.61
C MET A 276 13.12 21.96 -0.53
N ILE A 277 12.46 22.14 0.62
CA ILE A 277 11.07 21.71 0.82
C ILE A 277 10.12 22.51 -0.06
N HIS A 278 10.33 23.82 -0.13
CA HIS A 278 9.60 24.68 -1.06
C HIS A 278 9.83 24.24 -2.52
N ASP A 279 11.07 23.92 -2.91
CA ASP A 279 11.43 23.51 -4.27
C ASP A 279 10.87 22.14 -4.66
N PHE A 280 10.57 21.27 -3.69
CA PHE A 280 9.82 20.03 -3.95
C PHE A 280 8.39 20.32 -4.42
N ALA A 281 7.80 21.43 -3.97
CA ALA A 281 6.45 21.89 -4.32
C ALA A 281 5.44 20.74 -4.29
N MET A 282 5.44 19.97 -3.20
CA MET A 282 4.71 18.71 -3.04
C MET A 282 3.21 18.87 -3.28
N VAL A 283 2.57 19.86 -2.64
CA VAL A 283 1.11 20.07 -2.76
C VAL A 283 0.74 20.55 -4.15
N GLY A 284 1.45 21.58 -4.64
CA GLY A 284 1.23 22.14 -5.98
C GLY A 284 1.40 21.09 -7.09
N ASN A 285 2.49 20.32 -7.04
CA ASN A 285 2.79 19.30 -8.05
C ASN A 285 1.80 18.14 -8.00
N ALA A 286 1.45 17.63 -6.81
CA ALA A 286 0.48 16.53 -6.70
C ALA A 286 -0.90 16.92 -7.24
N ARG A 287 -1.37 18.14 -6.94
CA ARG A 287 -2.62 18.70 -7.44
C ARG A 287 -2.62 18.87 -8.96
N LEU A 288 -1.55 19.45 -9.51
CA LEU A 288 -1.41 19.64 -10.96
C LEU A 288 -1.37 18.30 -11.68
N PHE A 289 -0.62 17.34 -11.15
CA PHE A 289 -0.51 16.00 -11.71
C PHE A 289 -1.87 15.30 -11.75
N ALA A 290 -2.60 15.29 -10.63
CA ALA A 290 -3.92 14.68 -10.55
C ALA A 290 -4.93 15.32 -11.51
N THR A 291 -4.86 16.65 -11.69
CA THR A 291 -5.72 17.39 -12.61
C THR A 291 -5.45 16.98 -14.06
N ARG A 292 -4.18 16.94 -14.48
CA ARG A 292 -3.78 16.51 -15.83
C ARG A 292 -4.12 15.05 -16.10
N LEU A 293 -3.89 14.18 -15.11
CA LEU A 293 -4.21 12.76 -15.21
C LEU A 293 -5.73 12.52 -15.38
N SER A 294 -6.55 13.27 -14.65
CA SER A 294 -8.02 13.19 -14.76
C SER A 294 -8.52 13.64 -16.14
N GLY A 295 -7.91 14.68 -16.71
CA GLY A 295 -8.31 15.25 -18.01
C GLY A 295 -8.21 14.27 -19.19
N GLY A 296 -7.43 13.20 -19.06
CA GLY A 296 -7.28 12.18 -20.10
C GLY A 296 -8.45 11.19 -20.23
N GLY A 297 -9.32 11.07 -19.21
CA GLY A 297 -10.46 10.13 -19.23
C GLY A 297 -10.09 8.63 -19.26
N ARG A 298 -8.82 8.31 -18.97
CA ARG A 298 -8.23 6.96 -19.08
C ARG A 298 -8.22 6.16 -17.78
N VAL A 299 -8.39 6.87 -16.67
CA VAL A 299 -8.26 6.37 -15.32
C VAL A 299 -9.31 7.05 -14.44
N ASP A 300 -9.74 6.37 -13.38
CA ASP A 300 -10.65 6.93 -12.37
C ASP A 300 -9.82 7.57 -11.25
N VAL A 301 -9.63 8.89 -11.31
CA VAL A 301 -8.76 9.61 -10.36
C VAL A 301 -9.56 10.14 -9.18
N THR A 302 -9.09 9.82 -7.98
CA THR A 302 -9.48 10.51 -6.74
C THR A 302 -8.27 11.25 -6.18
N PHE A 303 -8.35 12.57 -6.08
CA PHE A 303 -7.35 13.40 -5.41
C PHE A 303 -7.86 13.86 -4.04
N ARG A 304 -7.00 13.85 -3.03
CA ARG A 304 -7.33 14.37 -1.70
C ARG A 304 -6.14 15.06 -1.05
N GLU A 305 -6.37 16.31 -0.65
CA GLU A 305 -5.53 16.97 0.33
C GLU A 305 -6.04 16.63 1.74
N ILE A 306 -5.17 16.13 2.61
CA ILE A 306 -5.46 15.78 3.99
C ILE A 306 -5.12 17.00 4.86
N PRO A 307 -6.11 17.64 5.49
CA PRO A 307 -5.90 18.81 6.33
C PRO A 307 -4.95 18.51 7.49
N ASP A 308 -4.13 19.50 7.83
CA ASP A 308 -3.22 19.51 8.98
C ASP A 308 -2.19 18.36 9.00
N ALA A 309 -2.02 17.67 7.87
CA ALA A 309 -1.08 16.57 7.73
C ALA A 309 0.20 17.04 7.05
N THR A 310 1.30 16.55 7.59
CA THR A 310 2.67 16.67 7.06
C THR A 310 3.04 15.41 6.27
N HIS A 311 4.26 15.38 5.72
CA HIS A 311 4.70 14.29 4.84
C HIS A 311 4.66 12.91 5.52
N THR A 312 4.87 12.86 6.84
CA THR A 312 4.85 11.60 7.62
C THR A 312 3.49 11.33 8.25
N SER A 313 2.84 12.36 8.79
CA SER A 313 1.55 12.21 9.49
C SER A 313 0.37 11.91 8.56
N VAL A 314 0.52 12.15 7.25
CA VAL A 314 -0.48 11.79 6.23
C VAL A 314 -0.67 10.28 6.06
N ILE A 315 0.35 9.46 6.37
CA ILE A 315 0.39 8.03 6.01
C ILE A 315 -0.84 7.24 6.50
N PRO A 316 -1.29 7.33 7.76
CA PRO A 316 -2.45 6.57 8.22
C PRO A 316 -3.75 6.95 7.49
N ALA A 317 -4.00 8.26 7.27
CA ALA A 317 -5.20 8.75 6.59
C ALA A 317 -5.21 8.38 5.10
N TYR A 318 -4.03 8.44 4.47
CA TYR A 318 -3.79 7.96 3.11
C TYR A 318 -4.10 6.45 2.99
N LEU A 319 -3.50 5.61 3.83
CA LEU A 319 -3.67 4.15 3.76
C LEU A 319 -5.13 3.74 4.00
N GLY A 320 -5.83 4.35 4.96
CA GLY A 320 -7.24 4.10 5.20
C GLY A 320 -8.13 4.45 3.99
N SER A 321 -7.82 5.56 3.31
CA SER A 321 -8.53 5.98 2.09
C SER A 321 -8.21 5.07 0.89
N ALA A 322 -6.96 4.66 0.74
CA ALA A 322 -6.51 3.71 -0.28
C ALA A 322 -7.22 2.36 -0.13
N MET A 323 -7.29 1.84 1.11
CA MET A 323 -8.05 0.63 1.44
C MET A 323 -9.51 0.74 1.01
N ARG A 324 -10.19 1.82 1.39
CA ARG A 324 -11.59 2.04 1.00
C ARG A 324 -11.79 2.00 -0.52
N ILE A 325 -10.88 2.61 -1.29
CA ILE A 325 -10.95 2.63 -2.75
C ILE A 325 -10.78 1.23 -3.32
N ALA A 326 -9.78 0.47 -2.85
CA ALA A 326 -9.56 -0.92 -3.29
C ALA A 326 -10.78 -1.80 -2.96
N MET A 327 -11.26 -1.77 -1.71
CA MET A 327 -12.42 -2.56 -1.29
C MET A 327 -13.68 -2.21 -2.08
N THR A 328 -13.95 -0.92 -2.31
CA THR A 328 -15.12 -0.48 -3.08
C THR A 328 -15.01 -0.92 -4.53
N ARG A 329 -13.81 -0.88 -5.12
CA ARG A 329 -13.61 -1.30 -6.50
C ARG A 329 -13.87 -2.79 -6.71
N TRP A 330 -13.39 -3.63 -5.80
CA TRP A 330 -13.50 -5.09 -5.91
C TRP A 330 -14.84 -5.65 -5.41
N PHE A 331 -15.46 -5.01 -4.43
CA PHE A 331 -16.62 -5.55 -3.71
C PHE A 331 -17.84 -4.61 -3.67
N GLY A 332 -17.75 -3.40 -4.22
CA GLY A 332 -18.83 -2.40 -4.15
C GLY A 332 -20.13 -2.81 -4.84
N SER A 333 -20.08 -3.66 -5.88
CA SER A 333 -21.28 -4.22 -6.52
C SER A 333 -22.00 -5.22 -5.59
N MET A 334 -21.26 -5.98 -4.79
CA MET A 334 -21.80 -6.95 -3.84
C MET A 334 -22.53 -6.26 -2.69
N LEU A 335 -22.02 -5.13 -2.19
CA LEU A 335 -22.69 -4.32 -1.17
C LEU A 335 -23.96 -3.64 -1.69
N SER A 336 -23.96 -3.21 -2.95
CA SER A 336 -25.16 -2.65 -3.60
C SER A 336 -26.26 -3.71 -3.76
N ALA A 337 -25.88 -4.95 -4.11
CA ALA A 337 -26.81 -6.08 -4.20
C ALA A 337 -27.38 -6.49 -2.84
N ILE A 338 -26.57 -6.52 -1.78
CA ILE A 338 -27.04 -6.78 -0.40
C ILE A 338 -27.99 -5.69 0.08
N HIS A 339 -27.74 -4.42 -0.28
CA HIS A 339 -28.62 -3.30 0.06
C HIS A 339 -29.95 -3.34 -0.70
N LEU A 340 -29.96 -3.80 -1.97
CA LEU A 340 -31.20 -4.08 -2.69
C LEU A 340 -32.00 -5.22 -2.06
N CYS A 341 -31.35 -6.30 -1.63
CA CYS A 341 -32.03 -7.42 -0.97
C CYS A 341 -32.52 -7.10 0.46
N ARG A 342 -31.98 -6.05 1.11
CA ARG A 342 -32.36 -5.63 2.47
C ARG A 342 -33.39 -4.51 2.52
N ARG A 343 -33.92 -4.01 1.39
CA ARG A 343 -35.11 -3.16 1.41
C ARG A 343 -36.36 -4.04 1.43
N PRO A 344 -37.07 -4.20 2.57
CA PRO A 344 -38.48 -4.52 2.49
C PRO A 344 -39.16 -3.29 1.86
N GLU A 345 -40.07 -3.52 0.92
CA GLU A 345 -40.87 -2.49 0.22
C GLU A 345 -40.21 -1.86 -1.01
N SER A 346 -40.18 -2.64 -2.09
CA SER A 346 -40.70 -2.14 -3.36
C SER A 346 -41.59 -3.22 -3.96
N GLU A 347 -42.80 -2.83 -4.39
CA GLU A 347 -43.91 -3.71 -4.79
C GLU A 347 -43.64 -4.59 -6.03
N GLY A 348 -42.40 -4.66 -6.53
CA GLY A 348 -42.02 -5.53 -7.66
C GLY A 348 -41.54 -6.93 -7.29
N CYS A 349 -41.29 -7.23 -6.01
CA CYS A 349 -40.70 -8.52 -5.58
C CYS A 349 -41.70 -9.44 -4.86
N ARG A 350 -42.99 -9.40 -5.24
CA ARG A 350 -44.04 -10.32 -4.72
C ARG A 350 -44.47 -11.43 -5.68
N GLN A 351 -43.76 -11.66 -6.79
CA GLN A 351 -44.19 -12.65 -7.79
C GLN A 351 -43.30 -13.90 -7.93
N SER A 352 -42.28 -14.13 -7.10
CA SER A 352 -41.38 -15.29 -7.31
C SER A 352 -41.11 -16.18 -6.11
N CYS A 353 -41.91 -16.11 -5.04
CA CYS A 353 -41.78 -17.04 -3.91
C CYS A 353 -43.16 -17.51 -3.40
N HIS A 354 -43.83 -18.39 -4.15
CA HIS A 354 -44.86 -19.27 -3.60
C HIS A 354 -44.59 -20.72 -4.04
N GLY A 355 -44.38 -21.60 -3.06
CA GLY A 355 -44.41 -23.06 -3.24
C GLY A 355 -45.84 -23.58 -3.47
N PRO A 356 -46.00 -24.86 -3.84
CA PRO A 356 -47.20 -25.35 -4.52
C PRO A 356 -48.36 -25.54 -3.55
N GLY A 357 -49.51 -24.95 -3.87
CA GLY A 357 -50.78 -25.14 -3.20
C GLY A 357 -51.92 -24.95 -4.20
N GLU A 358 -52.76 -25.97 -4.30
CA GLU A 358 -53.79 -26.22 -5.31
C GLU A 358 -54.85 -25.12 -5.44
N SER A 359 -55.27 -24.79 -6.68
CA SER A 359 -56.68 -24.82 -7.12
C SER A 359 -56.91 -24.15 -8.48
N GLY A 360 -57.48 -24.93 -9.42
CA GLY A 360 -58.65 -24.53 -10.24
C GLY A 360 -58.45 -23.61 -11.47
N PRO A 361 -59.04 -23.94 -12.64
CA PRO A 361 -58.64 -23.37 -13.92
C PRO A 361 -59.44 -22.11 -14.28
N LEU A 362 -58.85 -21.19 -15.05
CA LEU A 362 -59.54 -20.45 -16.11
C LEU A 362 -58.51 -19.87 -17.12
N ALA A 363 -58.89 -19.98 -18.38
CA ALA A 363 -58.06 -19.86 -19.58
C ALA A 363 -57.64 -18.43 -19.94
N GLY A 364 -56.52 -18.29 -20.66
CA GLY A 364 -56.25 -17.09 -21.48
C GLY A 364 -54.77 -16.74 -21.71
N ALA A 365 -54.13 -17.46 -22.64
CA ALA A 365 -53.03 -17.04 -23.53
C ALA A 365 -51.87 -16.14 -23.02
N GLY A 366 -50.64 -16.67 -23.13
CA GLY A 366 -49.42 -15.86 -23.18
C GLY A 366 -48.16 -16.56 -22.67
N SER A 367 -47.64 -17.54 -23.43
CA SER A 367 -46.43 -18.30 -23.13
C SER A 367 -45.13 -17.50 -23.22
N LEU A 368 -44.30 -17.51 -22.18
CA LEU A 368 -42.83 -17.35 -22.27
C LEU A 368 -42.18 -18.42 -21.37
N HIS A 369 -41.42 -19.31 -21.99
CA HIS A 369 -40.65 -20.39 -21.35
C HIS A 369 -39.36 -19.84 -20.71
N CYS A 370 -39.13 -20.12 -19.42
CA CYS A 370 -37.80 -20.19 -18.83
C CYS A 370 -37.58 -21.61 -18.30
N GLY A 371 -36.72 -22.37 -18.98
CA GLY A 371 -36.27 -23.69 -18.55
C GLY A 371 -35.34 -23.60 -17.35
N ASN A 372 -35.68 -24.29 -16.28
CA ASN A 372 -34.94 -24.41 -15.04
C ASN A 372 -34.27 -25.78 -15.01
N ASN A 373 -32.99 -25.87 -14.65
CA ASN A 373 -32.38 -27.14 -14.26
C ASN A 373 -31.38 -26.91 -13.12
N SER A 374 -31.87 -27.06 -11.89
CA SER A 374 -31.05 -27.25 -10.70
C SER A 374 -31.68 -28.35 -9.86
N THR A 375 -30.96 -29.48 -9.74
CA THR A 375 -31.28 -30.57 -8.82
C THR A 375 -30.32 -30.48 -7.63
N TRP A 376 -30.85 -30.11 -6.47
CA TRP A 376 -30.24 -30.39 -5.17
C TRP A 376 -31.12 -31.42 -4.46
N VAL A 377 -30.51 -32.52 -4.01
CA VAL A 377 -31.12 -33.52 -3.13
C VAL A 377 -30.59 -33.32 -1.71
N SER A 378 -31.53 -33.31 -0.78
CA SER A 378 -31.40 -33.01 0.64
C SER A 378 -30.90 -34.17 1.51
N ALA A 379 -30.56 -33.79 2.75
CA ALA A 379 -30.55 -34.57 4.00
C ALA A 379 -29.34 -35.51 4.20
N VAL A 380 -28.72 -35.59 5.38
CA VAL A 380 -29.31 -35.93 6.69
C VAL A 380 -28.43 -35.38 7.83
N ARG A 381 -29.08 -34.82 8.87
CA ARG A 381 -28.58 -34.71 10.26
C ARG A 381 -29.26 -35.79 11.11
N PRO A 382 -28.67 -36.25 12.22
CA PRO A 382 -28.78 -35.51 13.50
C PRO A 382 -27.58 -34.63 13.84
#